data_AF-A0A6I7R015-F1
#
_entry.id   AF-A0A6I7R015-F1
#
_cell.length_a   1.000
_cell.length_b   1.000
_cell.length_c   1.000
_cell.angle_alpha   90.00
_cell.angle_beta   90.00
_cell.angle_gamma   90.00
#
_symmetry.space_group_name_H-M   'P 1'
#
loop_
_entity.id
_entity.type
_entity.pdbx_description
1 polymer ?
#
loop_
_entity_poly.entity_id
_entity_poly.type
_entity_poly.pdbx_seq_one_letter_code
_entity_poly.pdbx_strand_id
1 'polypeptide(L)'
;MPNHIHGILILDKPDGIKKNNKINRDSNVVGIDNVQTLHATSQPSKKTPLSVQTLQVQTLHATSLRPSPTITPKNKQMASISPKSNSISTIIRSYKSAVTKHANRLGLEHGWHSRFHDHIIRDDAEYQRISDYIINNPANWGEDKFNTGK
;
A
#
# COMPACT_ATOMS: atom_id res chain seq x y z
N MET A 1 -3.34 23.93 6.78
CA MET A 1 -2.65 23.63 5.52
C MET A 1 -3.45 22.57 4.73
N PRO A 2 -4.12 22.93 3.63
CA PRO A 2 -5.07 22.02 2.96
C PRO A 2 -4.41 20.92 2.09
N ASN A 3 -3.14 21.08 1.70
CA ASN A 3 -2.54 20.27 0.63
C ASN A 3 -1.57 19.17 1.12
N HIS A 4 -1.35 19.06 2.44
CA HIS A 4 -0.41 18.10 3.02
C HIS A 4 -0.99 17.45 4.26
N ILE A 5 -0.60 16.20 4.52
CA ILE A 5 -0.90 15.49 5.74
C ILE A 5 0.40 15.36 6.54
N HIS A 6 0.35 15.74 7.81
CA HIS A 6 1.43 15.53 8.76
C HIS A 6 1.00 14.48 9.78
N GLY A 7 1.94 13.66 10.22
CA GLY A 7 1.69 12.63 11.22
C GLY A 7 2.98 12.12 11.83
N ILE A 8 2.87 11.50 12.99
CA ILE A 8 3.97 10.84 13.68
C ILE A 8 3.74 9.33 13.55
N LEU A 9 4.76 8.61 13.08
CA LEU A 9 4.77 7.16 12.99
C LEU A 9 5.64 6.59 14.11
N ILE A 10 5.01 5.88 15.03
CA ILE A 10 5.70 5.17 16.12
C ILE A 10 5.93 3.74 15.65
N LEU A 11 7.19 3.29 15.70
CA LEU A 11 7.58 1.94 15.34
C LEU A 11 8.09 1.21 16.58
N ASP A 12 7.20 0.46 17.21
CA ASP A 12 7.58 -0.38 18.33
C ASP A 12 8.33 -1.62 17.84
N LYS A 13 9.40 -1.97 18.55
CA LYS A 13 10.04 -3.27 18.35
C LYS A 13 9.06 -4.32 18.87
N PRO A 14 8.70 -5.35 18.08
CA PRO A 14 7.89 -6.43 18.61
C PRO A 14 8.69 -7.09 19.74
N ASP A 15 8.14 -7.04 20.95
CA ASP A 15 8.69 -7.76 22.10
C ASP A 15 8.85 -9.23 21.70
N GLY A 16 10.08 -9.74 21.86
CA GLY A 16 10.60 -10.96 21.25
C GLY A 16 9.59 -12.08 20.95
N ILE A 17 8.95 -12.03 19.78
CA ILE A 17 8.40 -13.24 19.16
C ILE A 17 9.60 -14.07 18.72
N LYS A 18 10.00 -15.01 19.58
CA LYS A 18 10.90 -16.09 19.19
C LYS A 18 10.33 -16.71 17.92
N LYS A 19 11.10 -16.67 16.82
CA LYS A 19 10.77 -17.36 15.58
C LYS A 19 10.83 -18.87 15.81
N ASN A 20 9.81 -19.41 16.48
CA ASN A 20 9.63 -20.84 16.59
C ASN A 20 9.06 -21.30 15.25
N ASN A 21 9.96 -21.69 14.36
CA ASN A 21 9.63 -22.32 13.10
C ASN A 21 9.06 -23.73 13.38
N LYS A 22 7.81 -23.81 13.82
CA LYS A 22 6.97 -25.01 13.74
C LYS A 22 5.60 -24.58 13.24
N ILE A 23 5.41 -24.75 11.94
CA ILE A 23 4.10 -24.75 11.32
C ILE A 23 3.40 -26.00 11.85
N ASN A 24 2.62 -25.88 12.92
CA ASN A 24 1.50 -26.78 13.16
C ASN A 24 0.25 -25.99 12.77
N ARG A 25 -0.37 -26.44 11.68
CA ARG A 25 -1.73 -26.06 11.33
C ARG A 25 -2.62 -26.59 12.46
N ASP A 26 -3.68 -25.84 12.76
CA ASP A 26 -4.77 -26.18 13.69
C ASP A 26 -4.66 -25.52 15.07
N SER A 27 -4.85 -24.20 15.09
CA SER A 27 -5.56 -23.54 16.19
C SER A 27 -5.96 -22.12 15.79
N ASN A 28 -7.26 -21.85 15.78
CA ASN A 28 -7.87 -20.52 15.70
C ASN A 28 -7.32 -19.63 16.83
N VAL A 29 -6.40 -18.73 16.50
CA VAL A 29 -6.01 -17.62 17.37
C VAL A 29 -6.02 -16.37 16.49
N VAL A 30 -6.88 -15.42 16.87
CA VAL A 30 -6.96 -14.08 16.29
C VAL A 30 -5.64 -13.37 16.62
N GLY A 31 -4.67 -13.48 15.72
CA GLY A 31 -3.32 -12.98 15.88
C GLY A 31 -3.03 -11.89 14.86
N ILE A 32 -2.80 -10.69 15.38
CA ILE A 32 -2.42 -9.42 14.73
C ILE A 32 -1.79 -9.63 13.35
N ASP A 33 -2.51 -9.17 12.33
CA ASP A 33 -2.22 -9.37 10.93
C ASP A 33 -0.82 -8.89 10.57
N ASN A 34 0.04 -9.83 10.17
CA ASN A 34 1.20 -9.53 9.34
C ASN A 34 0.69 -8.74 8.13
N VAL A 35 1.12 -7.48 7.96
CA VAL A 35 0.75 -6.64 6.81
C VAL A 35 1.23 -7.33 5.53
N GLN A 36 0.36 -8.13 4.92
CA GLN A 36 0.60 -8.74 3.63
C GLN A 36 0.41 -7.68 2.54
N THR A 37 1.51 -7.26 1.93
CA THR A 37 1.48 -6.43 0.72
C THR A 37 0.92 -7.25 -0.44
N LEU A 38 -0.41 -7.27 -0.58
CA LEU A 38 -1.06 -7.82 -1.76
C LEU A 38 -0.78 -6.88 -2.95
N HIS A 39 0.08 -7.32 -3.87
CA HIS A 39 0.24 -6.68 -5.17
C HIS A 39 -1.05 -6.88 -5.97
N ALA A 40 -1.93 -5.88 -5.99
CA ALA A 40 -3.03 -5.81 -6.93
C ALA A 40 -2.49 -5.40 -8.30
N THR A 41 -2.19 -6.39 -9.16
CA THR A 41 -2.02 -6.12 -10.59
C THR A 41 -3.40 -5.92 -11.20
N SER A 42 -3.83 -4.67 -11.30
CA SER A 42 -5.00 -4.29 -12.10
C SER A 42 -4.64 -4.45 -13.58
N GLN A 43 -5.23 -5.42 -14.28
CA GLN A 43 -5.21 -5.45 -15.75
C GLN A 43 -6.13 -4.32 -16.27
N PRO A 44 -5.68 -3.44 -17.18
CA PRO A 44 -6.59 -2.51 -17.83
C PRO A 44 -7.38 -3.23 -18.94
N SER A 45 -8.69 -3.33 -18.76
CA SER A 45 -9.62 -3.64 -19.84
C SER A 45 -9.65 -2.48 -20.84
N LYS A 46 -9.04 -2.66 -22.03
CA LYS A 46 -9.27 -1.74 -23.16
C LYS A 46 -10.55 -2.16 -23.88
N LYS A 47 -11.52 -1.25 -23.93
CA LYS A 47 -12.70 -1.31 -24.82
C LYS A 47 -12.38 -0.67 -26.17
N THR A 48 -13.27 -0.92 -27.14
CA THR A 48 -13.52 -0.27 -28.46
C THR A 48 -12.77 -0.82 -29.70
N PRO A 49 -13.33 -0.75 -30.93
CA PRO A 49 -14.49 -1.49 -31.46
C PRO A 49 -14.20 -2.28 -32.78
N LEU A 50 -15.26 -2.95 -33.29
CA LEU A 50 -15.42 -3.77 -34.49
C LEU A 50 -14.50 -3.53 -35.71
N SER A 51 -14.01 -4.64 -36.28
CA SER A 51 -13.89 -4.87 -37.72
C SER A 51 -14.14 -6.35 -38.03
N VAL A 52 -14.87 -6.62 -39.11
CA VAL A 52 -15.48 -7.91 -39.49
C VAL A 52 -14.58 -8.69 -40.45
N GLN A 53 -14.84 -10.01 -40.54
CA GLN A 53 -14.45 -11.01 -41.57
C GLN A 53 -13.09 -11.73 -41.34
N THR A 54 -12.93 -13.07 -41.45
CA THR A 54 -13.69 -14.13 -42.14
C THR A 54 -13.39 -15.53 -41.53
N LEU A 55 -14.28 -16.49 -41.79
CA LEU A 55 -14.36 -17.89 -41.34
C LEU A 55 -13.16 -18.81 -41.65
N GLN A 56 -12.76 -19.64 -40.67
CA GLN A 56 -12.38 -21.05 -40.87
C GLN A 56 -12.78 -21.88 -39.63
N VAL A 57 -13.35 -23.05 -39.93
CA VAL A 57 -14.06 -24.01 -39.07
C VAL A 57 -13.07 -24.91 -38.29
N GLN A 58 -13.38 -25.35 -37.06
CA GLN A 58 -13.66 -26.77 -36.69
C GLN A 58 -13.51 -27.10 -35.17
N THR A 59 -14.55 -27.78 -34.67
CA THR A 59 -14.62 -28.85 -33.64
C THR A 59 -14.28 -28.61 -32.16
N LEU A 60 -15.34 -28.77 -31.38
CA LEU A 60 -15.46 -28.95 -29.94
C LEU A 60 -14.71 -30.20 -29.43
N HIS A 61 -13.72 -30.03 -28.55
CA HIS A 61 -13.34 -31.02 -27.52
C HIS A 61 -12.76 -30.29 -26.31
N ALA A 62 -13.63 -29.84 -25.41
CA ALA A 62 -13.26 -29.24 -24.13
C ALA A 62 -12.93 -30.34 -23.11
N THR A 63 -11.70 -30.85 -23.16
CA THR A 63 -11.04 -31.52 -22.03
C THR A 63 -9.57 -31.15 -22.05
N SER A 64 -9.26 -29.94 -21.59
CA SER A 64 -7.92 -29.66 -21.06
C SER A 64 -8.08 -29.52 -19.56
N LEU A 65 -7.65 -30.57 -18.85
CA LEU A 65 -7.48 -30.58 -17.41
C LEU A 65 -6.64 -29.35 -17.04
N ARG A 66 -7.16 -28.50 -16.14
CA ARG A 66 -6.35 -27.42 -15.55
C ARG A 66 -5.10 -28.06 -14.96
N PRO A 67 -3.88 -27.64 -15.34
CA PRO A 67 -2.71 -28.12 -14.63
C PRO A 67 -2.86 -27.68 -13.17
N SER A 68 -2.77 -28.67 -12.27
CA SER A 68 -2.61 -28.50 -10.83
C SER A 68 -1.60 -27.39 -10.53
N PRO A 69 -1.71 -26.69 -9.39
CA PRO A 69 -0.85 -25.56 -9.08
C PRO A 69 0.60 -26.01 -9.00
N THR A 70 1.33 -25.88 -10.11
CA THR A 70 2.78 -26.02 -10.13
C THR A 70 3.30 -24.95 -9.18
N ILE A 71 3.94 -25.38 -8.10
CA ILE A 71 4.65 -24.51 -7.15
C ILE A 71 5.70 -23.78 -7.99
N THR A 72 5.35 -22.60 -8.50
CA THR A 72 6.25 -21.85 -9.35
C THR A 72 7.35 -21.35 -8.42
N PRO A 73 8.62 -21.74 -8.62
CA PRO A 73 9.69 -21.29 -7.74
C PRO A 73 9.70 -19.76 -7.77
N LYS A 74 9.58 -19.18 -6.58
CA LYS A 74 9.53 -17.72 -6.38
C LYS A 74 10.68 -17.11 -7.19
N ASN A 75 10.36 -16.28 -8.18
CA ASN A 75 11.37 -15.70 -9.07
C ASN A 75 12.38 -14.91 -8.23
N LYS A 76 13.59 -15.45 -8.07
CA LYS A 76 14.63 -14.90 -7.18
C LYS A 76 15.03 -13.48 -7.59
N GLN A 77 14.96 -13.16 -8.89
CA GLN A 77 15.26 -11.82 -9.40
C GLN A 77 14.17 -10.81 -9.01
N MET A 78 12.89 -11.17 -9.13
CA MET A 78 11.80 -10.29 -8.70
C MET A 78 11.77 -10.10 -7.18
N ALA A 79 12.12 -11.13 -6.41
CA ALA A 79 12.17 -11.05 -4.96
C ALA A 79 13.29 -10.15 -4.43
N SER A 80 14.44 -10.08 -5.11
CA SER A 80 15.57 -9.24 -4.67
C SER A 80 15.32 -7.74 -4.89
N ILE A 81 14.61 -7.38 -5.96
CA ILE A 81 14.23 -5.99 -6.28
C ILE A 81 12.96 -5.51 -5.56
N SER A 82 12.23 -6.43 -4.92
CA SER A 82 11.01 -6.08 -4.20
C SER A 82 11.33 -5.19 -2.99
N PRO A 83 10.48 -4.19 -2.68
CA PRO A 83 10.64 -3.37 -1.49
C PRO A 83 10.77 -4.24 -0.24
N LYS A 84 11.71 -3.90 0.64
CA LYS A 84 11.87 -4.62 1.90
C LYS A 84 10.60 -4.49 2.73
N SER A 85 10.17 -5.62 3.30
CA SER A 85 9.11 -5.65 4.30
C SER A 85 9.50 -4.75 5.48
N ASN A 86 8.52 -4.09 6.07
CA ASN A 86 8.67 -3.22 7.25
C ASN A 86 9.56 -1.97 7.03
N SER A 87 9.86 -1.60 5.78
CA SER A 87 10.45 -0.28 5.51
C SER A 87 9.38 0.82 5.64
N ILE A 88 9.81 2.03 6.01
CA ILE A 88 8.94 3.24 6.05
C ILE A 88 8.21 3.42 4.73
N SER A 89 8.92 3.30 3.61
CA SER A 89 8.36 3.42 2.27
C SER A 89 7.24 2.40 1.99
N THR A 90 7.35 1.18 2.51
CA THR A 90 6.30 0.15 2.38
C THR A 90 5.07 0.49 3.23
N ILE A 91 5.27 1.02 4.44
CA ILE A 91 4.17 1.46 5.34
C ILE A 91 3.43 2.65 4.73
N ILE A 92 4.14 3.67 4.25
CA ILE A 92 3.52 4.83 3.62
C ILE A 92 2.81 4.43 2.32
N ARG A 93 3.38 3.51 1.54
CA ARG A 93 2.74 2.96 0.34
C ARG A 93 1.41 2.29 0.67
N SER A 94 1.35 1.43 1.69
CA SER A 94 0.11 0.74 2.05
C SER A 94 -0.95 1.72 2.55
N TYR A 95 -0.56 2.71 3.37
CA TYR A 95 -1.45 3.78 3.83
C TYR A 95 -2.07 4.56 2.66
N LYS A 96 -1.23 5.12 1.76
CA LYS A 96 -1.72 5.88 0.59
C LYS A 96 -2.65 5.03 -0.28
N SER A 97 -2.30 3.75 -0.49
CA SER A 97 -3.10 2.82 -1.27
C SER A 97 -4.47 2.54 -0.63
N ALA A 98 -4.52 2.31 0.68
CA ALA A 98 -5.76 2.04 1.40
C ALA A 98 -6.71 3.25 1.34
N VAL A 99 -6.18 4.45 1.62
CA VAL A 99 -6.96 5.70 1.58
C VAL A 99 -7.44 6.00 0.16
N THR A 100 -6.58 5.89 -0.86
CA THR A 100 -6.98 6.06 -2.27
C THR A 100 -8.09 5.09 -2.67
N LYS A 101 -7.99 3.82 -2.27
CA LYS A 101 -9.03 2.83 -2.55
C LYS A 101 -10.36 3.20 -1.87
N HIS A 102 -10.29 3.71 -0.64
CA HIS A 102 -11.46 4.15 0.10
C HIS A 102 -12.11 5.39 -0.52
N ALA A 103 -11.32 6.43 -0.83
CA ALA A 103 -11.79 7.65 -1.47
C ALA A 103 -12.40 7.38 -2.85
N ASN A 104 -11.75 6.56 -3.69
CA ASN A 104 -12.30 6.13 -4.98
C ASN A 104 -13.67 5.44 -4.84
N ARG A 105 -13.84 4.59 -3.82
CA ARG A 105 -15.13 3.92 -3.56
C ARG A 105 -16.22 4.92 -3.21
N LEU A 106 -15.87 5.99 -2.50
CA LEU A 106 -16.79 7.04 -2.10
C LEU A 106 -16.98 8.12 -3.19
N GLY A 107 -16.29 8.00 -4.34
CA GLY A 107 -16.33 9.02 -5.39
C GLY A 107 -15.69 10.36 -4.98
N LEU A 108 -14.85 10.35 -3.94
CA LEU A 108 -14.13 11.54 -3.49
C LEU A 108 -12.91 11.77 -4.37
N GLU A 109 -12.69 13.03 -4.77
CA GLU A 109 -11.42 13.43 -5.36
C GLU A 109 -10.30 13.30 -4.32
N HIS A 110 -9.18 12.71 -4.72
CA HIS A 110 -7.97 12.64 -3.91
C HIS A 110 -6.74 12.75 -4.79
N GLY A 111 -5.67 13.29 -4.24
CA GLY A 111 -4.38 13.44 -4.90
C GLY A 111 -3.25 13.36 -3.90
N TRP A 112 -2.39 12.35 -4.04
CA TRP A 112 -1.17 12.28 -3.26
C TRP A 112 -0.03 13.00 -3.97
N HIS A 113 0.77 13.75 -3.22
CA HIS A 113 2.11 14.07 -3.69
C HIS A 113 2.92 12.77 -3.88
N SER A 114 3.71 12.70 -4.96
CA SER A 114 4.39 11.47 -5.40
C SER A 114 5.38 10.92 -4.36
N ARG A 115 6.06 11.82 -3.65
CA ARG A 115 7.02 11.52 -2.58
C ARG A 115 6.45 11.91 -1.21
N PHE A 116 7.21 11.63 -0.17
CA PHE A 116 6.95 12.08 1.19
C PHE A 116 8.27 12.57 1.80
N HIS A 117 8.17 13.40 2.84
CA HIS A 117 9.29 13.83 3.66
C HIS A 117 9.20 13.09 5.00
N ASP A 118 10.30 12.52 5.45
CA ASP A 118 10.42 11.86 6.74
C ASP A 118 11.48 12.53 7.61
N HIS A 119 11.28 12.47 8.92
CA HIS A 119 12.19 13.00 9.93
C HIS A 119 12.20 12.06 11.13
N ILE A 120 13.39 11.66 11.59
CA ILE A 120 13.54 10.76 12.74
C ILE A 120 13.54 11.61 14.01
N ILE A 121 12.50 11.42 14.83
CA ILE A 121 12.38 12.04 16.15
C ILE A 121 13.26 11.26 17.13
N ARG A 122 14.22 11.93 17.78
CA ARG A 122 15.24 11.26 18.61
C ARG A 122 15.07 11.47 20.11
N ASP A 123 14.32 12.48 20.50
CA ASP A 123 14.10 12.85 21.90
C ASP A 123 12.70 13.43 22.12
N ASP A 124 12.33 13.52 23.40
CA ASP A 124 11.00 13.98 23.81
C ASP A 124 10.77 15.47 23.50
N ALA A 125 11.80 16.31 23.59
CA ALA A 125 11.65 17.74 23.31
C ALA A 125 11.33 17.97 21.83
N GLU A 126 11.99 17.22 20.95
CA GLU A 126 11.70 17.19 19.52
C GLU A 126 10.31 16.64 19.22
N TYR A 127 9.90 15.56 19.90
CA TYR A 127 8.55 15.01 19.79
C TYR A 127 7.49 16.06 20.13
N GLN A 128 7.63 16.76 21.26
CA GLN A 128 6.68 17.79 21.68
C GLN A 128 6.59 18.91 20.65
N ARG A 129 7.75 19.44 20.21
CA ARG A 129 7.79 20.51 19.20
C ARG A 129 7.09 20.13 17.88
N ILE A 130 7.30 18.90 17.41
CA ILE A 130 6.68 18.41 16.17
C ILE A 130 5.19 18.15 16.38
N SER A 131 4.79 17.58 17.52
CA SER A 131 3.39 17.37 17.89
C SER A 131 2.64 18.71 17.94
N ASP A 132 3.20 19.70 18.63
CA ASP A 132 2.65 21.05 18.73
C ASP A 132 2.51 21.70 17.35
N TYR A 133 3.51 21.54 16.48
CA TYR A 133 3.41 22.00 15.11
C TYR A 133 2.24 21.34 14.38
N ILE A 134 2.11 20.01 14.43
CA ILE A 134 1.04 19.27 13.74
C ILE A 134 -0.35 19.72 14.22
N ILE A 135 -0.52 19.91 15.52
CA ILE A 135 -1.78 20.33 16.13
C ILE A 135 -2.13 21.78 15.75
N ASN A 136 -1.16 22.68 15.80
CA ASN A 136 -1.40 24.12 15.65
C ASN A 136 -1.34 24.59 14.18
N ASN A 137 -0.67 23.87 13.29
CA ASN A 137 -0.50 24.27 11.88
C ASN A 137 -1.83 24.45 11.10
N PRO A 138 -2.89 23.65 11.32
CA PRO A 138 -4.20 23.92 10.70
C PRO A 138 -4.77 25.28 11.08
N ALA A 139 -4.70 25.66 12.36
CA ALA A 139 -5.20 26.94 12.86
C ALA A 139 -4.33 28.12 12.39
N ASN A 140 -3.01 27.94 12.39
CA ASN A 140 -2.05 28.97 11.99
C ASN A 140 -1.91 29.13 10.47
N TRP A 141 -2.61 28.32 9.67
CA TRP A 141 -2.47 28.31 8.22
C TRP A 141 -2.86 29.64 7.56
N GLY A 142 -3.86 30.34 8.11
CA GLY A 142 -4.32 31.62 7.55
C GLY A 142 -3.20 32.65 7.41
N GLU A 143 -2.32 32.70 8.40
CA GLU A 143 -1.19 33.64 8.52
C GLU A 143 0.13 33.05 8.00
N ASP A 144 0.12 31.84 7.43
CA ASP A 144 1.33 31.17 6.98
C ASP A 144 1.84 31.80 5.68
N LYS A 145 3.16 32.00 5.58
CA LYS A 145 3.82 32.58 4.39
C LYS A 145 3.60 31.80 3.09
N PHE A 146 3.26 30.51 3.18
CA PHE A 146 2.94 29.66 2.04
C PHE A 146 1.45 29.68 1.69
N ASN A 147 0.62 30.31 2.50
CA ASN A 147 -0.78 30.57 2.19
C ASN A 147 -0.89 31.74 1.20
N THR A 148 -0.71 31.44 -0.08
CA THR A 148 -0.69 32.44 -1.16
C THR A 148 -2.08 32.89 -1.65
N GLY A 149 -3.13 32.65 -0.87
CA GLY A 149 -4.48 33.18 -1.14
C GLY A 149 -5.11 32.77 -2.48
N LYS A 150 -4.66 31.66 -3.06
CA LYS A 150 -5.26 31.10 -4.29
C LYS A 150 -6.39 30.15 -3.99
#